data_AF-A0A1A8YH48-F1
#
_entry.id   AF-A0A1A8YH48-F1
#
_cell.length_a   1.000
_cell.length_b   1.000
_cell.length_c   1.000
_cell.angle_alpha   90.00
_cell.angle_beta   90.00
_cell.angle_gamma   90.00
#
_symmetry.space_group_name_H-M   'P 1'
#
loop_
_entity.id
_entity.type
_entity.pdbx_description
1 polymer ?
#
loop_
_entity_poly.entity_id
_entity_poly.type
_entity_poly.pdbx_seq_one_letter_code
_entity_poly.pdbx_strand_id
1 'polypeptide(L)'
;MSDDKGAYLTFDNASNGSLFIVWKKEKVENALLFIKPTRSVPEFKFTSNSGKSELIRNLQSDKKLFYSGLCQFIKEAKDIKGELTLLPHLDNSFPIKVSVYSLKGNNVAQLKVGEPFSLDGVDAMSVLPNGSSSLQVKTMKKDMFVSRGNTEGASISF
;
A
#
# COMPACT_ATOMS: atom_id res chain seq x y z
N MET A 1 -16.42 -9.92 -15.89
CA MET A 1 -15.03 -10.12 -16.34
C MET A 1 -14.16 -9.31 -15.40
N SER A 2 -13.53 -9.97 -14.44
CA SER A 2 -12.79 -9.29 -13.38
C SER A 2 -11.47 -8.80 -13.96
N ASP A 3 -11.27 -7.48 -13.94
CA ASP A 3 -9.99 -6.86 -14.31
C ASP A 3 -8.96 -7.16 -13.21
N ASP A 4 -8.42 -8.39 -13.23
CA ASP A 4 -7.32 -8.84 -12.36
C ASP A 4 -5.96 -8.34 -12.88
N LYS A 5 -5.96 -7.44 -13.86
CA LYS A 5 -4.75 -6.82 -14.40
C LYS A 5 -4.34 -5.64 -13.54
N GLY A 6 -3.15 -5.72 -12.95
CA GLY A 6 -2.64 -4.64 -12.12
C GLY A 6 -1.32 -4.98 -11.45
N ALA A 7 -1.01 -4.25 -10.38
CA ALA A 7 0.13 -4.52 -9.53
C ALA A 7 -0.31 -5.20 -8.25
N TYR A 8 0.41 -6.23 -7.84
CA TYR A 8 0.17 -6.99 -6.64
C TYR A 8 1.36 -6.84 -5.71
N LEU A 9 1.11 -6.54 -4.43
CA LEU A 9 2.15 -6.56 -3.43
C LEU A 9 2.23 -7.96 -2.84
N THR A 10 3.34 -8.65 -3.04
CA THR A 10 3.60 -9.96 -2.45
C THR A 10 4.69 -9.84 -1.40
N PHE A 11 4.55 -10.58 -0.31
CA PHE A 11 5.59 -10.75 0.69
C PHE A 11 6.29 -12.09 0.46
N ASP A 12 7.60 -12.07 0.47
CA ASP A 12 8.44 -13.24 0.38
C ASP A 12 9.27 -13.35 1.66
N ASN A 13 9.28 -14.53 2.28
CA ASN A 13 10.03 -14.72 3.53
C ASN A 13 11.54 -14.95 3.27
N ALA A 14 11.98 -15.04 2.02
CA ALA A 14 13.40 -15.12 1.67
C ALA A 14 14.14 -13.85 2.11
N SER A 15 15.41 -14.03 2.51
CA SER A 15 16.32 -12.95 2.90
C SER A 15 15.76 -12.04 4.01
N ASN A 16 15.30 -12.65 5.10
CA ASN A 16 14.75 -11.97 6.29
C ASN A 16 13.46 -11.17 6.00
N GLY A 17 12.66 -11.60 5.02
CA GLY A 17 11.42 -10.95 4.63
C GLY A 17 11.63 -9.79 3.66
N SER A 18 11.05 -9.89 2.47
CA SER A 18 11.12 -8.86 1.43
C SER A 18 9.75 -8.63 0.77
N LEU A 19 9.44 -7.38 0.44
CA LEU A 19 8.23 -7.01 -0.29
C LEU A 19 8.56 -6.82 -1.76
N PHE A 20 7.77 -7.46 -2.60
CA PHE A 20 7.87 -7.37 -4.04
C PHE A 20 6.57 -6.81 -4.62
N ILE A 21 6.69 -5.86 -5.52
CA ILE A 21 5.61 -5.45 -6.41
C ILE A 21 5.66 -6.34 -7.66
N VAL A 22 4.54 -6.96 -8.00
CA VAL A 22 4.41 -7.87 -9.14
C VAL A 22 3.28 -7.38 -10.04
N TRP A 23 3.66 -6.89 -11.22
CA TRP A 23 2.75 -6.50 -12.28
C TRP A 23 2.33 -7.74 -13.06
N LYS A 24 1.06 -8.10 -12.97
CA LYS A 24 0.46 -9.23 -13.68
C LYS A 24 -0.85 -8.81 -14.33
N LYS A 25 -1.18 -9.50 -15.42
CA LYS A 25 -2.49 -9.38 -16.07
C LYS A 25 -3.52 -10.36 -15.49
N GLU A 26 -3.11 -11.10 -14.46
CA GLU A 26 -3.82 -12.19 -13.83
C GLU A 26 -3.76 -12.01 -12.32
N LYS A 27 -4.71 -12.65 -11.62
CA LYS A 27 -4.78 -12.62 -10.17
C LYS A 27 -3.57 -13.30 -9.55
N VAL A 28 -2.90 -12.61 -8.65
CA VAL A 28 -1.80 -13.18 -7.87
C VAL A 28 -2.33 -13.63 -6.51
N GLU A 29 -2.16 -14.93 -6.22
CA GLU A 29 -2.49 -15.49 -4.91
C GLU A 29 -1.46 -15.06 -3.86
N ASN A 30 -1.90 -14.91 -2.60
CA ASN A 30 -1.08 -14.43 -1.48
C ASN A 30 -0.58 -12.97 -1.60
N ALA A 31 -1.21 -12.17 -2.46
CA ALA A 31 -0.98 -10.74 -2.48
C ALA A 31 -1.62 -10.06 -1.26
N LEU A 32 -0.92 -9.08 -0.70
CA LEU A 32 -1.34 -8.26 0.42
C LEU A 32 -2.17 -7.06 -0.03
N LEU A 33 -1.74 -6.41 -1.12
CA LEU A 33 -2.42 -5.27 -1.71
C LEU A 33 -2.50 -5.45 -3.22
N PHE A 34 -3.51 -4.85 -3.81
CA PHE A 34 -3.74 -4.82 -5.23
C PHE A 34 -3.91 -3.37 -5.68
N ILE A 35 -3.28 -3.04 -6.81
CA ILE A 35 -3.47 -1.76 -7.49
C ILE A 35 -4.13 -2.07 -8.80
N LYS A 36 -5.35 -1.55 -8.94
CA LYS A 36 -6.09 -1.59 -10.19
C LYS A 36 -5.77 -0.33 -10.98
N PRO A 37 -5.02 -0.41 -12.08
CA PRO A 37 -4.78 0.76 -12.92
C PRO A 37 -6.07 1.20 -13.60
N THR A 38 -6.42 2.48 -13.46
CA THR A 38 -7.55 3.07 -14.21
C THR A 38 -7.15 3.53 -15.61
N ARG A 39 -5.84 3.64 -15.85
CA ARG A 39 -5.23 4.04 -17.12
C ARG A 39 -4.33 2.94 -17.66
N SER A 40 -3.99 3.03 -18.95
CA SER A 40 -2.99 2.16 -19.56
C SER A 40 -1.66 2.27 -18.82
N VAL A 41 -1.30 1.22 -18.11
CA VAL A 41 0.01 1.10 -17.45
C VAL A 41 1.07 0.91 -18.53
N PRO A 42 2.20 1.62 -18.44
CA PRO A 42 3.30 1.46 -19.38
C PRO A 42 3.77 0.00 -19.47
N GLU A 43 3.98 -0.50 -20.69
CA GLU A 43 4.42 -1.89 -20.90
C GLU A 43 5.74 -2.20 -20.21
N PHE A 44 6.63 -1.21 -20.04
CA PHE A 44 7.88 -1.38 -19.31
C PHE A 44 7.66 -1.85 -17.86
N LYS A 45 6.54 -1.53 -17.19
CA LYS A 45 6.27 -2.02 -15.83
C LYS A 45 5.99 -3.53 -15.81
N PHE A 46 5.43 -4.07 -16.89
CA PHE A 46 5.19 -5.52 -17.05
C PHE A 46 6.41 -6.25 -17.62
N THR A 47 7.21 -5.59 -18.46
CA THR A 47 8.36 -6.20 -19.14
C THR A 47 9.64 -6.08 -18.32
N SER A 48 9.84 -4.97 -17.60
CA SER A 48 11.03 -4.74 -16.78
C SER A 48 11.07 -5.73 -15.62
N ASN A 49 12.18 -6.45 -15.50
CA ASN A 49 12.42 -7.49 -14.49
C ASN A 49 11.29 -8.53 -14.38
N SER A 50 10.69 -8.89 -15.54
CA SER A 50 9.53 -9.81 -15.65
C SER A 50 8.29 -9.33 -14.89
N GLY A 51 8.13 -8.02 -14.72
CA GLY A 51 7.05 -7.40 -13.97
C GLY A 51 7.22 -7.49 -12.46
N LYS A 52 8.35 -8.00 -11.95
CA LYS A 52 8.64 -8.09 -10.51
C LYS A 52 9.64 -7.02 -10.12
N SER A 53 9.37 -6.25 -9.08
CA SER A 53 10.36 -5.31 -8.51
C SER A 53 10.42 -5.48 -6.99
N GLU A 54 11.63 -5.47 -6.46
CA GLU A 54 11.85 -5.47 -5.02
C GLU A 54 11.60 -4.05 -4.49
N LEU A 55 10.66 -3.88 -3.55
CA LEU A 55 10.43 -2.59 -2.90
C LEU A 55 11.32 -2.44 -1.67
N ILE A 56 11.34 -3.45 -0.82
CA ILE A 56 12.06 -3.40 0.45
C ILE A 56 12.43 -4.82 0.92
N ARG A 57 13.56 -4.94 1.60
CA ARG A 57 14.13 -6.21 2.12
C ARG A 57 14.51 -6.06 3.58
N ASN A 58 14.80 -7.18 4.26
CA ASN A 58 15.12 -7.26 5.69
C ASN A 58 13.97 -6.78 6.62
N LEU A 59 12.74 -7.16 6.31
CA LEU A 59 11.54 -6.81 7.08
C LEU A 59 11.52 -7.43 8.50
N GLN A 60 12.21 -8.55 8.72
CA GLN A 60 12.37 -9.14 10.05
C GLN A 60 13.14 -8.24 11.01
N SER A 61 14.08 -7.44 10.50
CA SER A 61 14.89 -6.56 11.35
C SER A 61 14.07 -5.40 11.89
N ASP A 62 13.12 -4.87 11.12
CA ASP A 62 12.27 -3.76 11.55
C ASP A 62 10.90 -3.80 10.87
N LYS A 63 9.84 -3.90 11.67
CA LYS A 63 8.45 -3.88 11.19
C LYS A 63 8.09 -2.55 10.51
N LYS A 64 8.79 -1.45 10.80
CA LYS A 64 8.61 -0.17 10.12
C LYS A 64 8.99 -0.22 8.64
N LEU A 65 9.93 -1.10 8.27
CA LEU A 65 10.24 -1.33 6.86
C LEU A 65 9.03 -1.90 6.12
N PHE A 66 8.21 -2.73 6.77
CA PHE A 66 6.98 -3.24 6.17
C PHE A 66 6.00 -2.11 5.87
N TYR A 67 5.76 -1.21 6.85
CA TYR A 67 4.90 -0.04 6.64
C TYR A 67 5.48 0.89 5.56
N SER A 68 6.79 1.07 5.53
CA SER A 68 7.47 1.89 4.51
C SER A 68 7.32 1.29 3.12
N GLY A 69 7.46 -0.02 2.96
CA GLY A 69 7.23 -0.73 1.70
C GLY A 69 5.78 -0.61 1.22
N LEU A 70 4.82 -0.66 2.14
CA LEU A 70 3.41 -0.37 1.85
C LEU A 70 3.22 1.06 1.33
N CYS A 71 3.82 2.06 1.98
CA CYS A 71 3.79 3.44 1.51
C CYS A 71 4.39 3.59 0.09
N GLN A 72 5.49 2.90 -0.22
CA GLN A 72 6.07 2.91 -1.56
C GLN A 72 5.14 2.30 -2.61
N PHE A 73 4.47 1.21 -2.27
CA PHE A 73 3.48 0.59 -3.15
C PHE A 73 2.28 1.52 -3.40
N ILE A 74 1.80 2.21 -2.37
CA ILE A 74 0.74 3.23 -2.48
C ILE A 74 1.21 4.39 -3.37
N LYS A 75 2.49 4.77 -3.31
CA LYS A 75 3.07 5.79 -4.19
C LYS A 75 2.95 5.40 -5.66
N GLU A 76 3.32 4.16 -5.98
CA GLU A 76 3.22 3.61 -7.34
C GLU A 76 1.76 3.64 -7.82
N ALA A 77 0.81 3.29 -6.95
CA ALA A 77 -0.61 3.36 -7.25
C ALA A 77 -1.04 4.78 -7.63
N LYS A 78 -0.56 5.80 -6.91
CA LYS A 78 -0.86 7.19 -7.25
C LYS A 78 -0.21 7.62 -8.57
N ASP A 79 1.04 7.23 -8.80
CA ASP A 79 1.80 7.57 -10.02
C ASP A 79 1.08 7.10 -11.29
N ILE A 80 0.61 5.86 -11.29
CA ILE A 80 -0.15 5.28 -12.40
C ILE A 80 -1.65 5.62 -12.37
N LYS A 81 -2.08 6.49 -11.45
CA LYS A 81 -3.49 6.85 -11.20
C LYS A 81 -4.39 5.63 -11.04
N GLY A 82 -3.92 4.62 -10.31
CA GLY A 82 -4.66 3.41 -9.98
C GLY A 82 -5.51 3.54 -8.71
N GLU A 83 -6.47 2.64 -8.59
CA GLU A 83 -7.23 2.39 -7.37
C GLU A 83 -6.46 1.38 -6.51
N LEU A 84 -6.26 1.72 -5.24
CA LEU A 84 -5.62 0.85 -4.28
C LEU A 84 -6.67 0.01 -3.56
N THR A 85 -6.48 -1.30 -3.50
CA THR A 85 -7.34 -2.23 -2.77
C THR A 85 -6.51 -3.01 -1.77
N LEU A 86 -6.92 -2.99 -0.50
CA LEU A 86 -6.34 -3.83 0.54
C LEU A 86 -6.94 -5.23 0.41
N LEU A 87 -6.13 -6.27 0.21
CA LEU A 87 -6.66 -7.63 0.05
C LEU A 87 -6.94 -8.27 1.42
N PRO A 88 -7.97 -9.12 1.54
CA PRO A 88 -8.31 -9.78 2.79
C PRO A 88 -7.21 -10.70 3.32
N HIS A 89 -6.29 -11.16 2.46
CA HIS A 89 -5.13 -11.95 2.84
C HIS A 89 -4.22 -11.23 3.85
N LEU A 90 -4.10 -9.89 3.71
CA LEU A 90 -3.33 -9.05 4.64
C LEU A 90 -3.91 -9.07 6.06
N ASP A 91 -5.23 -9.19 6.24
CA ASP A 91 -5.84 -9.18 7.58
C ASP A 91 -6.09 -10.60 8.14
N ASN A 92 -6.43 -11.55 7.26
CA ASN A 92 -6.80 -12.92 7.66
C ASN A 92 -5.60 -13.87 7.77
N SER A 93 -4.63 -13.79 6.87
CA SER A 93 -3.53 -14.76 6.77
C SER A 93 -2.19 -14.19 7.21
N PHE A 94 -2.01 -12.87 7.13
CA PHE A 94 -0.76 -12.24 7.49
C PHE A 94 -0.71 -11.92 9.00
N PRO A 95 0.39 -12.23 9.71
CA PRO A 95 0.49 -11.99 11.16
C PRO A 95 0.58 -10.50 11.52
N ILE A 96 0.94 -9.64 10.56
CA ILE A 96 1.06 -8.19 10.75
C ILE A 96 -0.21 -7.51 10.24
N LYS A 97 -1.12 -7.17 11.15
CA LYS A 97 -2.32 -6.40 10.83
C LYS A 97 -2.02 -4.92 10.75
N VAL A 98 -2.47 -4.27 9.68
CA VAL A 98 -2.23 -2.84 9.42
C VAL A 98 -3.50 -2.12 9.04
N SER A 99 -3.57 -0.85 9.39
CA SER A 99 -4.61 0.09 8.99
C SER A 99 -4.01 1.18 8.12
N VAL A 100 -4.59 1.38 6.95
CA VAL A 100 -4.16 2.43 6.02
C VAL A 100 -5.13 3.59 6.11
N TYR A 101 -4.59 4.79 6.26
CA TYR A 101 -5.33 6.03 6.32
C TYR A 101 -4.90 6.93 5.16
N SER A 102 -5.88 7.63 4.60
CA SER A 102 -5.70 8.66 3.57
C SER A 102 -6.03 10.03 4.16
N LEU A 103 -5.32 11.04 3.66
CA LEU A 103 -5.57 12.43 3.97
C LEU A 103 -5.89 13.19 2.67
N LYS A 104 -7.03 13.87 2.65
CA LYS A 104 -7.45 14.74 1.55
C LYS A 104 -7.85 16.12 2.08
N GLY A 105 -7.04 17.12 1.76
CA GLY A 105 -7.01 18.43 2.43
C GLY A 105 -6.72 18.24 3.91
N ASN A 106 -7.78 18.36 4.72
CA ASN A 106 -7.73 18.10 6.15
C ASN A 106 -8.56 16.88 6.56
N ASN A 107 -9.23 16.19 5.66
CA ASN A 107 -10.09 15.05 5.99
C ASN A 107 -9.27 13.77 6.03
N VAL A 108 -9.40 13.02 7.13
CA VAL A 108 -8.77 11.72 7.28
C VAL A 108 -9.80 10.62 7.06
N ALA A 109 -9.48 9.68 6.18
CA ALA A 109 -10.34 8.53 5.89
C ALA A 109 -9.53 7.23 5.95
N GLN A 110 -10.01 6.28 6.72
CA GLN A 110 -9.43 4.94 6.79
C GLN A 110 -9.90 4.11 5.57
N LEU A 111 -8.96 3.41 4.95
CA LEU A 111 -9.27 2.47 3.88
C LEU A 111 -9.81 1.16 4.48
N LYS A 112 -10.81 0.59 3.81
CA LYS A 112 -11.40 -0.69 4.20
C LYS A 112 -10.80 -1.83 3.37
N VAL A 113 -10.65 -2.98 4.02
CA VAL A 113 -10.15 -4.19 3.37
C VAL A 113 -11.21 -4.70 2.40
N GLY A 114 -10.78 -5.01 1.17
CA GLY A 114 -11.62 -5.48 0.07
C GLY A 114 -12.28 -4.37 -0.75
N GLU A 115 -12.19 -3.10 -0.32
CA GLU A 115 -12.78 -1.98 -1.07
C GLU A 115 -11.71 -1.22 -1.87
N PRO A 116 -11.94 -0.99 -3.18
CA PRO A 116 -11.04 -0.16 -3.99
C PRO A 116 -11.14 1.31 -3.55
N PHE A 117 -9.98 1.95 -3.44
CA PHE A 117 -9.85 3.34 -3.02
C PHE A 117 -9.03 4.15 -4.02
N SER A 118 -9.61 5.25 -4.50
CA SER A 118 -8.95 6.16 -5.43
C SER A 118 -8.01 7.12 -4.69
N LEU A 119 -6.74 7.09 -5.09
CA LEU A 119 -5.70 8.00 -4.56
C LEU A 119 -5.72 9.40 -5.21
N ASP A 120 -6.76 9.70 -5.99
CA ASP A 120 -6.89 10.96 -6.71
C ASP A 120 -7.22 12.15 -5.77
N GLY A 121 -6.36 13.15 -5.83
CA GLY A 121 -6.41 14.31 -4.93
C GLY A 121 -6.10 13.99 -3.47
N VAL A 122 -5.44 12.86 -3.17
CA VAL A 122 -4.95 12.54 -1.82
C VAL A 122 -3.63 13.28 -1.57
N ASP A 123 -3.55 14.00 -0.46
CA ASP A 123 -2.38 14.79 -0.04
C ASP A 123 -1.32 13.95 0.67
N ALA A 124 -1.76 12.98 1.47
CA ALA A 124 -0.87 12.07 2.19
C ALA A 124 -1.57 10.75 2.50
N MET A 125 -0.77 9.71 2.72
CA MET A 125 -1.21 8.38 3.13
C MET A 125 -0.35 7.92 4.30
N SER A 126 -0.93 7.20 5.24
CA SER A 126 -0.22 6.65 6.39
C SER A 126 -0.63 5.21 6.63
N VAL A 127 0.34 4.39 6.98
CA VAL A 127 0.18 2.97 7.28
C VAL A 127 0.57 2.76 8.73
N LEU A 128 -0.37 2.28 9.54
CA LEU A 128 -0.20 2.10 10.97
C LEU A 128 -0.51 0.65 11.36
N PRO A 129 0.05 0.15 12.47
CA PRO A 129 -0.40 -1.11 13.04
C PRO A 129 -1.88 -1.06 13.40
N ASN A 130 -2.57 -2.19 13.24
CA ASN A 130 -3.97 -2.33 13.68
C ASN A 130 -4.06 -2.13 15.21
N GLY A 131 -4.96 -1.26 15.65
CA GLY A 131 -5.08 -0.81 17.04
C GLY A 131 -4.60 0.63 17.31
N SER A 132 -3.93 1.29 16.36
CA SER A 132 -3.63 2.72 16.48
C SER A 132 -4.89 3.57 16.28
N SER A 133 -5.22 4.38 17.28
CA SER A 133 -6.23 5.45 17.19
C SER A 133 -5.62 6.81 16.81
N SER A 134 -4.31 6.89 16.56
CA SER A 134 -3.59 8.16 16.37
C SER A 134 -4.06 8.95 15.16
N LEU A 135 -4.56 8.27 14.12
CA LEU A 135 -5.15 8.86 12.92
C LEU A 135 -6.65 8.60 12.79
N GLN A 136 -7.29 8.05 13.83
CA GLN A 136 -8.74 7.79 13.86
C GLN A 136 -9.51 9.07 14.22
N VAL A 137 -9.34 10.09 13.40
CA VAL A 137 -9.99 11.40 13.56
C VAL A 137 -10.71 11.79 12.27
N LYS A 138 -11.70 12.68 12.37
CA LYS A 138 -12.40 13.19 11.16
C LYS A 138 -11.49 14.11 10.34
N THR A 139 -10.71 14.94 11.02
CA THR A 139 -9.84 15.92 10.37
C THR A 139 -8.50 16.06 11.06
N MET A 140 -7.43 16.20 10.29
CA MET A 140 -6.07 16.41 10.77
C MET A 140 -5.26 17.27 9.79
N LYS A 141 -4.32 18.07 10.28
CA LYS A 141 -3.37 18.79 9.41
C LYS A 141 -2.38 17.81 8.79
N LYS A 142 -1.98 18.07 7.54
CA LYS A 142 -1.00 17.24 6.79
C LYS A 142 0.28 16.96 7.57
N ASP A 143 0.88 18.00 8.14
CA ASP A 143 2.12 17.86 8.92
C ASP A 143 1.97 16.91 10.11
N MET A 144 0.87 17.05 10.86
CA MET A 144 0.56 16.20 12.01
C MET A 144 0.24 14.76 11.57
N PHE A 145 -0.48 14.59 10.46
CA PHE A 145 -0.82 13.28 9.91
C PHE A 145 0.42 12.47 9.50
N VAL A 146 1.35 13.13 8.81
CA VAL A 146 2.64 12.54 8.40
C VAL A 146 3.51 12.26 9.63
N SER A 147 3.61 13.23 10.55
CA SER A 147 4.41 13.07 11.76
C SER A 147 3.93 11.90 12.64
N ARG A 148 2.61 11.79 12.87
CA ARG A 148 2.02 10.66 13.62
C ARG A 148 2.18 9.34 12.88
N GLY A 149 1.94 9.33 11.57
CA GLY A 149 2.12 8.14 10.74
C GLY A 149 3.54 7.60 10.79
N ASN A 150 4.57 8.46 10.68
CA ASN A 150 5.97 8.06 10.80
C ASN A 150 6.39 7.64 12.22
N THR A 151 5.75 8.20 13.25
CA THR A 151 6.05 7.86 14.64
C THR A 151 5.66 6.41 14.93
N GLU A 152 4.43 6.03 14.60
CA GLU A 152 3.90 4.69 14.90
C GLU A 152 4.17 3.65 13.81
N GLY A 153 4.14 4.07 12.54
CA GLY A 153 4.32 3.18 11.40
C GLY A 153 5.14 3.86 10.31
N ALA A 154 4.52 4.09 9.16
CA ALA A 154 5.11 4.89 8.08
C ALA A 154 4.06 5.80 7.45
N SER A 155 4.50 6.90 6.86
CA SER A 155 3.65 7.79 6.08
C SER A 155 4.35 8.26 4.82
N ILE A 156 3.55 8.68 3.87
CA ILE A 156 3.98 9.26 2.62
C ILE A 156 3.11 10.46 2.28
N SER A 157 3.74 11.60 2.08
CA SER A 157 3.10 12.79 1.53
C SER A 157 3.35 12.87 0.03
N PHE A 158 2.40 13.48 -0.65
CA PHE A 158 2.48 13.81 -2.07
C PHE A 158 2.49 15.32 -2.31
#